data_AF-A0A3M1DC37-F1
#
_entry.id   AF-A0A3M1DC37-F1
#
_cell.length_a   1.000
_cell.length_b   1.000
_cell.length_c   1.000
_cell.angle_alpha   90.00
_cell.angle_beta   90.00
_cell.angle_gamma   90.00
#
_symmetry.space_group_name_H-M   'P 1'
#
loop_
_entity.id
_entity.type
_entity.pdbx_description
1 polymer ?
#
loop_
_entity_poly.entity_id
_entity_poly.type
_entity_poly.pdbx_seq_one_letter_code
_entity_poly.pdbx_strand_id
1 'polypeptide(L)'
;MSRFAGAMTILAVIACVSGCSSSQPKSCTGDQDCPEGQVCGADGKCSPKVQPDGEAGNEDGGQATDSGDTDSGPKPCQHDRECPPDKVCDLSTGECVAGKPCQESYHCDKGMYCDPDGKTCKTRSQLCEPCTIDEQCPDPGMGDLCIDYPNGKFCGQHCDPAGCPPGYVCDTSAGSGHPGSHGQCRSNTGECGSAFVCHEDSDCASNRVCNKATGKCVAKCQDIGCAAGLVCHATGHCGQACSTDADCSAFGDGLICCTGPGQPSPYCTSDSVGVCRPSGCVLHSECLITTGSSLGYCDKRTGECKTGCRHGSETAGVVSDCKSGYKCECTNGTVSCDSFDCCPDPGSAEDCVCNPEVQSCAGVSVCDDGECIKIPCYERGVVIACAAHNLCCGFPVGDYYPCPSGVAEGDCYVADANTWCASCADEGKACDTPGVGRGAPGVCMKDQKDGNTYCHPSCNTTDDCPATWQCDYAYVQACQDQSNCEATASCEVIVRKTDDNGQVQEIKGCTCQTDADCPTDINGFRAVCEDFTICDYTVDPVDCHPGKVCKFAKACLSQIGCSALHGTK
;
A
#
# COMPACT_ATOMS: atom_id res chain seq x y z
N MET A 1 -32.31 63.65 43.38
CA MET A 1 -32.54 65.11 43.30
C MET A 1 -31.75 65.63 42.12
N SER A 2 -32.45 66.33 41.21
CA SER A 2 -31.99 67.36 40.26
C SER A 2 -30.69 67.16 39.46
N ARG A 3 -30.60 67.47 38.17
CA ARG A 3 -31.50 67.93 37.09
C ARG A 3 -30.56 68.22 35.89
N PHE A 4 -31.19 68.49 34.74
CA PHE A 4 -30.65 69.07 33.49
C PHE A 4 -30.18 68.08 32.42
N ALA A 5 -30.48 68.25 31.13
CA ALA A 5 -31.49 69.00 30.36
C ALA A 5 -31.09 68.84 28.88
N GLY A 6 -32.07 68.92 27.98
CA GLY A 6 -31.87 69.05 26.53
C GLY A 6 -32.83 68.14 25.77
N ALA A 7 -34.13 68.46 25.60
CA ALA A 7 -34.69 69.50 24.72
C ALA A 7 -34.27 69.26 23.25
N MET A 8 -35.13 69.25 22.24
CA MET A 8 -36.50 69.76 22.08
C MET A 8 -36.91 69.38 20.63
N THR A 9 -38.17 68.96 20.41
CA THR A 9 -39.18 69.69 19.59
C THR A 9 -39.07 69.51 18.06
N ILE A 10 -40.12 69.36 17.23
CA ILE A 10 -41.57 69.07 17.31
C ILE A 10 -42.13 69.52 15.93
N LEU A 11 -43.28 68.95 15.52
CA LEU A 11 -44.26 69.48 14.55
C LEU A 11 -43.88 69.37 13.05
N ALA A 12 -44.79 69.19 12.08
CA ALA A 12 -46.25 69.23 12.08
C ALA A 12 -46.77 68.55 10.77
N VAL A 13 -47.83 67.72 10.77
CA VAL A 13 -49.28 68.06 10.59
C VAL A 13 -49.60 68.18 9.07
N ILE A 14 -50.53 67.46 8.43
CA ILE A 14 -52.02 67.55 8.42
C ILE A 14 -52.51 66.40 7.49
N ALA A 15 -53.28 65.43 7.97
CA ALA A 15 -54.75 65.24 7.85
C ALA A 15 -55.23 64.71 6.47
N CYS A 16 -56.16 63.76 6.34
CA CYS A 16 -57.50 63.73 6.91
C CYS A 16 -58.17 62.34 6.68
N VAL A 17 -58.87 61.82 7.72
CA VAL A 17 -60.23 61.19 7.78
C VAL A 17 -60.69 60.33 6.58
N SER A 18 -61.31 59.14 6.67
CA SER A 18 -62.29 58.58 7.62
C SER A 18 -62.63 57.12 7.23
N GLY A 19 -63.12 56.30 8.18
CA GLY A 19 -64.27 55.41 7.91
C GLY A 19 -64.05 53.91 7.68
N CYS A 20 -64.34 53.12 8.73
CA CYS A 20 -65.04 51.81 8.74
C CYS A 20 -64.58 50.66 7.81
N SER A 21 -64.08 49.57 8.41
CA SER A 21 -64.90 48.38 8.67
C SER A 21 -64.07 47.24 9.24
N SER A 22 -64.56 46.68 10.34
CA SER A 22 -64.09 45.42 10.91
C SER A 22 -64.36 44.28 9.91
N SER A 23 -63.30 43.73 9.34
CA SER A 23 -63.31 42.42 8.71
C SER A 23 -62.29 41.55 9.44
N GLN A 24 -62.78 40.63 10.27
CA GLN A 24 -61.93 39.53 10.76
C GLN A 24 -61.34 38.81 9.54
N PRO A 25 -60.02 38.49 9.53
CA PRO A 25 -59.40 37.84 8.40
C PRO A 25 -60.07 36.46 8.19
N LYS A 26 -60.62 36.25 7.00
CA LYS A 26 -61.14 34.94 6.58
C LYS A 26 -59.98 33.95 6.59
N SER A 27 -60.17 32.83 7.27
CA SER A 27 -59.27 31.69 7.15
C SER A 27 -59.35 31.15 5.71
N CYS A 28 -58.19 30.87 5.11
CA CYS A 28 -58.07 30.31 3.77
C CYS A 28 -57.51 28.89 3.85
N THR A 29 -57.84 28.08 2.84
CA THR A 29 -57.29 26.73 2.63
C THR A 29 -56.47 26.64 1.34
N GLY A 30 -56.58 27.63 0.46
CA GLY A 30 -55.68 27.85 -0.67
C GLY A 30 -55.79 29.27 -1.22
N ASP A 31 -54.89 29.64 -2.12
CA ASP A 31 -54.77 31.02 -2.65
C ASP A 31 -56.05 31.55 -3.32
N GLN A 32 -56.87 30.66 -3.87
CA GLN A 32 -58.18 31.02 -4.46
C GLN A 32 -59.22 31.49 -3.43
N ASP A 33 -59.02 31.21 -2.14
CA ASP A 33 -59.84 31.73 -1.06
C ASP A 33 -59.46 33.18 -0.70
N CYS A 34 -58.33 33.66 -1.23
CA CYS A 34 -57.78 34.99 -0.97
C CYS A 34 -58.15 36.00 -2.06
N PRO A 35 -58.35 37.29 -1.70
CA PRO A 35 -58.54 38.35 -2.68
C PRO A 35 -57.33 38.49 -3.61
N GLU A 36 -57.57 38.98 -4.82
CA GLU A 36 -56.55 39.22 -5.82
C GLU A 36 -55.40 40.08 -5.25
N GLY A 37 -54.15 39.61 -5.40
CA GLY A 37 -52.96 40.24 -4.82
C GLY A 37 -52.52 39.68 -3.46
N GLN A 38 -53.22 38.70 -2.89
CA GLN A 38 -52.81 37.99 -1.68
C GLN A 38 -52.59 36.48 -1.94
N VAL A 39 -51.90 35.81 -1.02
CA VAL A 39 -51.66 34.35 -0.98
C VAL A 39 -52.02 33.81 0.39
N CYS A 40 -52.50 32.57 0.44
CA CYS A 40 -52.82 31.91 1.69
C CYS A 40 -51.54 31.44 2.37
N GLY A 41 -51.19 32.07 3.50
CA GLY A 41 -50.07 31.65 4.33
C GLY A 41 -50.34 30.30 5.01
N ALA A 42 -49.28 29.62 5.43
CA ALA A 42 -49.36 28.36 6.16
C ALA A 42 -50.15 28.48 7.49
N ASP A 43 -50.31 29.69 8.03
CA ASP A 43 -51.16 29.97 9.19
C ASP A 43 -52.66 30.06 8.85
N GLY A 44 -53.04 29.76 7.60
CA GLY A 44 -54.39 29.82 7.09
C GLY A 44 -54.89 31.25 6.91
N LYS A 45 -54.02 32.25 6.75
CA LYS A 45 -54.42 33.66 6.52
C LYS A 45 -53.86 34.22 5.23
N CYS A 46 -54.68 35.02 4.54
CA CYS A 46 -54.27 35.70 3.32
C CYS A 46 -53.29 36.84 3.62
N SER A 47 -52.13 36.84 2.95
CA SER A 47 -51.07 37.86 3.07
C SER A 47 -50.72 38.44 1.68
N PRO A 48 -50.33 39.73 1.57
CA PRO A 48 -49.99 40.34 0.28
C PRO A 48 -48.84 39.62 -0.45
N LYS A 49 -48.94 39.44 -1.77
CA LYS A 49 -47.82 38.98 -2.59
C LYS A 49 -46.72 40.04 -2.57
N VAL A 50 -45.57 39.73 -1.98
CA VAL A 50 -44.40 40.61 -2.01
C VAL A 50 -43.81 40.55 -3.42
N GLN A 51 -43.92 41.65 -4.18
CA GLN A 51 -43.16 41.82 -5.41
C GLN A 51 -41.70 42.13 -5.04
N PRO A 52 -40.71 41.38 -5.54
CA PRO A 52 -39.32 41.80 -5.42
C PRO A 52 -39.08 43.00 -6.35
N ASP A 53 -38.67 44.12 -5.76
CA ASP A 53 -38.25 45.32 -6.49
C ASP A 53 -37.06 45.00 -7.39
N GLY A 54 -37.20 45.30 -8.68
CA GLY A 54 -36.13 45.23 -9.66
C GLY A 54 -35.39 46.57 -9.83
N GLU A 55 -34.12 46.50 -10.22
CA GLU A 55 -33.43 47.56 -10.96
C GLU A 55 -32.64 46.97 -12.14
N ALA A 56 -32.52 47.79 -13.17
CA ALA A 56 -32.36 47.46 -14.58
C ALA A 56 -30.90 47.25 -15.07
N GLY A 57 -30.76 46.57 -16.22
CA GLY A 57 -29.66 46.87 -17.16
C GLY A 57 -29.21 45.77 -18.13
N ASN A 58 -29.77 45.79 -19.34
CA ASN A 58 -29.25 45.33 -20.65
C ASN A 58 -29.19 43.82 -21.05
N GLU A 59 -30.04 43.50 -22.04
CA GLU A 59 -29.78 42.95 -23.41
C GLU A 59 -28.52 42.06 -23.58
N ASP A 60 -28.53 40.82 -24.11
CA ASP A 60 -29.27 40.23 -25.23
C ASP A 60 -29.40 38.69 -25.06
N GLY A 61 -30.41 38.12 -25.72
CA GLY A 61 -30.97 36.80 -25.42
C GLY A 61 -30.24 35.53 -25.87
N GLY A 62 -30.81 34.41 -25.42
CA GLY A 62 -30.49 33.06 -25.86
C GLY A 62 -31.08 32.01 -24.92
N GLN A 63 -32.17 31.38 -25.34
CA GLN A 63 -32.83 30.27 -24.65
C GLN A 63 -31.87 29.13 -24.31
N ALA A 64 -31.91 28.63 -23.07
CA ALA A 64 -31.91 27.20 -22.77
C ALA A 64 -32.50 26.97 -21.38
N THR A 65 -33.37 25.97 -21.33
CA THR A 65 -34.01 25.34 -20.17
C THR A 65 -33.04 25.06 -19.03
N ASP A 66 -33.41 25.40 -17.79
CA ASP A 66 -33.45 24.37 -16.75
C ASP A 66 -34.27 24.76 -15.51
N SER A 67 -34.70 23.71 -14.84
CA SER A 67 -35.69 23.60 -13.78
C SER A 67 -35.22 24.26 -12.48
N GLY A 68 -36.01 25.19 -11.94
CA GLY A 68 -35.71 25.90 -10.68
C GLY A 68 -36.61 25.47 -9.53
N ASP A 69 -36.13 24.45 -8.82
CA ASP A 69 -36.29 24.10 -7.41
C ASP A 69 -37.52 24.64 -6.62
N THR A 70 -38.37 23.70 -6.22
CA THR A 70 -39.33 23.85 -5.13
C THR A 70 -38.60 24.00 -3.80
N ASP A 71 -38.95 25.07 -3.08
CA ASP A 71 -38.64 25.37 -1.68
C ASP A 71 -38.95 24.17 -0.77
N SER A 72 -37.98 23.27 -0.68
CA SER A 72 -37.95 22.15 0.25
C SER A 72 -37.31 22.72 1.51
N GLY A 73 -37.99 22.60 2.66
CA GLY A 73 -37.44 23.00 3.96
C GLY A 73 -36.02 22.45 4.18
N PRO A 74 -35.26 22.99 5.15
CA PRO A 74 -33.86 22.63 5.35
C PRO A 74 -33.69 21.11 5.27
N LYS A 75 -32.80 20.66 4.38
CA LYS A 75 -32.57 19.24 4.13
C LYS A 75 -32.38 18.53 5.47
N PRO A 76 -33.06 17.38 5.70
CA PRO A 76 -32.92 16.66 6.95
C PRO A 76 -31.45 16.33 7.14
N CYS A 77 -30.93 16.63 8.32
CA CYS A 77 -29.56 16.32 8.66
C CYS A 77 -29.42 14.80 8.77
N GLN A 78 -28.26 14.29 8.36
CA GLN A 78 -27.85 12.91 8.56
C GLN A 78 -26.66 12.81 9.54
N HIS A 79 -25.98 13.94 9.80
CA HIS A 79 -24.82 14.02 10.67
C HIS A 79 -24.71 15.39 11.38
N ASP A 80 -24.06 15.43 12.54
CA ASP A 80 -23.88 16.66 13.36
C ASP A 80 -23.15 17.81 12.64
N ARG A 81 -22.36 17.48 11.60
CA ARG A 81 -21.65 18.45 10.76
C ARG A 81 -22.56 19.24 9.82
N GLU A 82 -23.74 18.71 9.51
CA GLU A 82 -24.74 19.38 8.69
C GLU A 82 -25.55 20.40 9.51
N CYS A 83 -25.37 20.36 10.83
CA CYS A 83 -26.01 21.26 11.77
C CYS A 83 -25.10 22.46 12.10
N PRO A 84 -25.71 23.63 12.41
CA PRO A 84 -25.00 24.78 12.95
C PRO A 84 -24.07 24.41 14.12
N PRO A 85 -23.01 25.20 14.39
CA PRO A 85 -22.02 24.87 15.42
C PRO A 85 -22.63 24.53 16.80
N ASP A 86 -23.74 25.18 17.18
CA ASP A 86 -24.44 25.02 18.46
C ASP A 86 -25.48 23.88 18.50
N LYS A 87 -25.55 23.06 17.45
CA LYS A 87 -26.57 22.02 17.27
C LYS A 87 -25.98 20.68 16.83
N VAL A 88 -26.70 19.60 17.17
CA VAL A 88 -26.43 18.22 16.77
C VAL A 88 -27.59 17.68 15.95
N CYS A 89 -27.32 16.69 15.12
CA CYS A 89 -28.34 16.06 14.31
C CYS A 89 -29.05 14.97 15.11
N ASP A 90 -30.36 15.13 15.30
CA ASP A 90 -31.19 14.04 15.79
C ASP A 90 -31.48 13.08 14.64
N LEU A 91 -30.73 11.98 14.56
CA LEU A 91 -30.86 10.96 13.52
C LEU A 91 -32.27 10.34 13.43
N SER A 92 -33.07 10.44 14.49
CA SER A 92 -34.44 9.91 14.49
C SER A 92 -35.44 10.83 13.79
N THR A 93 -35.17 12.13 13.77
CA THR A 93 -36.05 13.16 13.19
C THR A 93 -35.46 13.84 11.96
N GLY A 94 -34.13 13.76 11.76
CA GLY A 94 -33.39 14.51 10.76
C GLY A 94 -33.32 16.01 11.06
N GLU A 95 -33.59 16.43 12.31
CA GLU A 95 -33.58 17.84 12.69
C GLU A 95 -32.32 18.20 13.50
N CYS A 96 -31.83 19.42 13.29
CA CYS A 96 -30.74 19.98 14.10
C CYS A 96 -31.29 20.51 15.43
N VAL A 97 -31.04 19.75 16.50
CA VAL A 97 -31.47 20.04 17.87
C VAL A 97 -30.30 20.58 18.69
N ALA A 98 -30.59 21.26 19.81
CA ALA A 98 -29.54 21.76 20.69
C ALA A 98 -28.74 20.58 21.29
N GLY A 99 -27.41 20.63 21.16
CA GLY A 99 -26.54 19.58 21.71
C GLY A 99 -26.13 19.83 23.16
N LYS A 100 -25.34 18.91 23.71
CA LYS A 100 -24.79 19.02 25.08
C LYS A 100 -23.69 20.09 25.11
N PRO A 101 -23.76 21.12 25.95
CA PRO A 101 -22.74 22.15 26.00
C PRO A 101 -21.41 21.60 26.56
N CYS A 102 -20.29 22.16 26.12
CA CYS A 102 -18.95 21.77 26.52
C CYS A 102 -17.98 22.95 26.49
N GLN A 103 -16.91 22.85 27.28
CA GLN A 103 -15.78 23.79 27.19
C GLN A 103 -14.58 23.18 26.46
N GLU A 104 -14.42 21.87 26.57
CA GLU A 104 -13.29 21.09 26.06
C GLU A 104 -13.77 19.67 25.74
N SER A 105 -13.08 18.95 24.85
CA SER A 105 -13.53 17.64 24.36
C SER A 105 -13.64 16.56 25.43
N TYR A 106 -12.87 16.63 26.53
CA TYR A 106 -12.99 15.68 27.64
C TYR A 106 -14.28 15.85 28.47
N HIS A 107 -15.04 16.94 28.26
CA HIS A 107 -16.37 17.13 28.83
C HIS A 107 -17.48 16.43 28.03
N CYS A 108 -17.15 15.91 26.84
CA CYS A 108 -18.05 15.15 25.99
C CYS A 108 -17.93 13.65 26.25
N ASP A 109 -18.95 12.90 25.85
CA ASP A 109 -18.94 11.44 25.98
C ASP A 109 -17.93 10.82 24.97
N LYS A 110 -17.50 9.58 25.21
CA LYS A 110 -16.50 8.92 24.36
C LYS A 110 -16.98 8.86 22.90
N GLY A 111 -16.13 9.26 21.96
CA GLY A 111 -16.47 9.33 20.53
C GLY A 111 -17.08 10.68 20.10
N MET A 112 -17.15 11.66 21.00
CA MET A 112 -17.56 13.03 20.68
C MET A 112 -16.39 14.01 20.85
N TYR A 113 -16.52 15.19 20.27
CA TYR A 113 -15.60 16.32 20.42
C TYR A 113 -16.37 17.59 20.76
N CYS A 114 -15.70 18.56 21.39
CA CYS A 114 -16.33 19.86 21.66
C CYS A 114 -16.13 20.78 20.47
N ASP A 115 -17.22 21.18 19.80
CA ASP A 115 -17.17 22.12 18.69
C ASP A 115 -16.58 23.46 19.16
N PRO A 116 -15.48 23.94 18.53
CA PRO A 116 -14.75 25.11 19.03
C PRO A 116 -15.59 26.39 18.97
N ASP A 117 -16.47 26.51 17.99
CA ASP A 117 -17.29 27.69 17.73
C ASP A 117 -18.62 27.63 18.51
N GLY A 118 -19.29 26.48 18.45
CA GLY A 118 -20.61 26.29 19.05
C GLY A 118 -20.63 25.83 20.49
N LYS A 119 -19.46 25.50 21.07
CA LYS A 119 -19.32 25.00 22.45
C LYS A 119 -20.29 23.88 22.79
N THR A 120 -20.46 22.96 21.83
CA THR A 120 -21.43 21.88 21.85
C THR A 120 -20.76 20.56 21.46
N CYS A 121 -21.05 19.49 22.18
CA CYS A 121 -20.52 18.16 21.91
C CYS A 121 -21.12 17.62 20.60
N LYS A 122 -20.27 17.29 19.64
CA LYS A 122 -20.63 16.66 18.35
C LYS A 122 -19.96 15.30 18.20
N THR A 123 -20.59 14.41 17.47
CA THR A 123 -20.07 13.07 17.15
C THR A 123 -18.89 13.19 16.20
N ARG A 124 -17.82 12.41 16.45
CA ARG A 124 -16.68 12.32 15.54
C ARG A 124 -17.07 11.55 14.27
N SER A 125 -16.61 12.05 13.12
CA SER A 125 -16.69 11.40 11.81
C SER A 125 -15.83 10.13 11.79
N GLN A 126 -16.23 9.14 10.97
CA GLN A 126 -15.45 7.93 10.73
C GLN A 126 -14.39 8.12 9.62
N LEU A 127 -13.54 7.11 9.41
CA LEU A 127 -12.62 7.06 8.28
C LEU A 127 -13.39 7.20 6.95
N CYS A 128 -12.86 8.00 6.02
CA CYS A 128 -13.50 8.36 4.75
C CYS A 128 -14.85 9.09 4.87
N GLU A 129 -15.20 9.60 6.05
CA GLU A 129 -16.33 10.53 6.15
C GLU A 129 -15.89 11.99 5.94
N PRO A 130 -16.76 12.83 5.37
CA PRO A 130 -16.47 14.25 5.19
C PRO A 130 -16.09 14.95 6.50
N CYS A 131 -15.10 15.83 6.40
CA CYS A 131 -14.64 16.66 7.51
C CYS A 131 -14.26 18.06 7.03
N THR A 132 -14.20 19.00 7.95
CA THR A 132 -13.73 20.37 7.71
C THR A 132 -12.54 20.75 8.59
N ILE A 133 -12.33 20.04 9.70
CA ILE A 133 -11.23 20.23 10.66
C ILE A 133 -10.83 18.87 11.23
N ASP A 134 -9.59 18.76 11.71
CA ASP A 134 -9.04 17.49 12.22
C ASP A 134 -9.77 17.00 13.46
N GLU A 135 -10.28 17.90 14.30
CA GLU A 135 -11.03 17.55 15.51
C GLU A 135 -12.31 16.75 15.23
N GLN A 136 -12.79 16.76 13.98
CA GLN A 136 -13.92 15.95 13.56
C GLN A 136 -13.55 14.49 13.35
N CYS A 137 -12.27 14.13 13.19
CA CYS A 137 -11.86 12.77 12.89
C CYS A 137 -11.87 11.85 14.13
N PRO A 138 -11.81 10.52 13.96
CA PRO A 138 -12.03 9.56 15.04
C PRO A 138 -11.10 9.75 16.23
N ASP A 139 -9.82 9.99 15.98
CA ASP A 139 -8.80 10.16 17.02
C ASP A 139 -7.68 11.15 16.63
N PRO A 140 -7.96 12.48 16.59
CA PRO A 140 -6.97 13.50 16.25
C PRO A 140 -5.83 13.57 17.26
N GLY A 141 -6.07 13.13 18.51
CA GLY A 141 -5.01 13.05 19.53
C GLY A 141 -3.98 11.95 19.23
N MET A 142 -4.36 10.96 18.42
CA MET A 142 -3.51 9.89 17.92
C MET A 142 -3.04 10.15 16.48
N GLY A 143 -3.32 11.34 15.93
CA GLY A 143 -2.83 11.78 14.62
C GLY A 143 -3.80 11.58 13.45
N ASP A 144 -5.09 11.31 13.67
CA ASP A 144 -6.08 11.30 12.57
C ASP A 144 -6.31 12.72 12.02
N LEU A 145 -6.23 12.88 10.69
CA LEU A 145 -6.29 14.19 10.04
C LEU A 145 -7.42 14.30 9.02
N CYS A 146 -7.89 15.52 8.81
CA CYS A 146 -8.83 15.86 7.76
C CYS A 146 -8.08 16.16 6.45
N ILE A 147 -7.98 15.14 5.58
CA ILE A 147 -7.12 15.17 4.39
C ILE A 147 -7.88 15.51 3.11
N ASP A 148 -7.17 16.07 2.12
CA ASP A 148 -7.74 16.49 0.84
C ASP A 148 -7.87 15.31 -0.16
N TYR A 149 -9.05 15.20 -0.75
CA TYR A 149 -9.38 14.36 -1.90
C TYR A 149 -9.84 15.23 -3.09
N PRO A 150 -9.83 14.71 -4.33
CA PRO A 150 -10.30 15.47 -5.50
C PRO A 150 -11.74 16.00 -5.36
N ASN A 151 -12.58 15.32 -4.60
CA ASN A 151 -14.00 15.61 -4.40
C ASN A 151 -14.34 16.27 -3.04
N GLY A 152 -13.36 16.60 -2.20
CA GLY A 152 -13.59 17.23 -0.90
C GLY A 152 -12.56 16.85 0.16
N LYS A 153 -12.83 17.18 1.43
CA LYS A 153 -12.00 16.80 2.58
C LYS A 153 -12.65 15.66 3.35
N PHE A 154 -11.86 14.64 3.71
CA PHE A 154 -12.34 13.45 4.39
C PHE A 154 -11.37 13.02 5.49
N CYS A 155 -11.89 12.41 6.54
CA CYS A 155 -11.06 11.93 7.64
C CYS A 155 -10.18 10.78 7.18
N GLY A 156 -8.87 10.93 7.36
CA GLY A 156 -7.86 9.89 7.31
C GLY A 156 -7.56 9.38 8.72
N GLN A 157 -7.16 8.12 8.82
CA GLN A 157 -6.70 7.51 10.06
C GLN A 157 -5.18 7.49 10.06
N HIS A 158 -4.56 7.80 11.19
CA HIS A 158 -3.13 7.63 11.38
C HIS A 158 -2.68 6.17 11.10
N CYS A 159 -1.71 5.96 10.22
CA CYS A 159 -1.34 4.62 9.73
C CYS A 159 -0.12 3.94 10.39
N ASP A 160 0.31 4.36 11.58
CA ASP A 160 1.53 3.87 12.24
C ASP A 160 1.25 3.23 13.62
N PRO A 161 1.86 2.09 14.01
CA PRO A 161 2.32 0.96 13.19
C PRO A 161 1.18 -0.05 12.88
N ALA A 162 -0.06 0.25 13.27
CA ALA A 162 -1.20 -0.65 13.13
C ALA A 162 -1.59 -0.93 11.66
N GLY A 163 -1.07 -0.13 10.73
CA GLY A 163 -1.41 -0.20 9.31
C GLY A 163 -2.83 0.30 9.03
N CYS A 164 -3.16 0.39 7.74
CA CYS A 164 -4.49 0.81 7.31
C CYS A 164 -5.47 -0.35 7.27
N PRO A 165 -6.76 -0.10 7.55
CA PRO A 165 -7.79 -1.11 7.36
C PRO A 165 -7.87 -1.55 5.88
N PRO A 166 -8.38 -2.75 5.58
CA PRO A 166 -8.53 -3.23 4.21
C PRO A 166 -9.30 -2.23 3.33
N GLY A 167 -8.78 -1.98 2.11
CA GLY A 167 -9.31 -0.95 1.19
C GLY A 167 -8.63 0.41 1.30
N TYR A 168 -7.62 0.54 2.16
CA TYR A 168 -6.89 1.79 2.38
C TYR A 168 -5.38 1.54 2.29
N VAL A 169 -4.67 2.54 1.77
CA VAL A 169 -3.21 2.59 1.69
C VAL A 169 -2.70 3.72 2.57
N CYS A 170 -1.55 3.51 3.20
CA CYS A 170 -0.90 4.53 4.02
C CYS A 170 -0.26 5.56 3.10
N ASP A 171 -0.89 6.72 2.96
CA ASP A 171 -0.37 7.85 2.21
C ASP A 171 0.48 8.70 3.18
N THR A 172 1.80 8.55 3.11
CA THR A 172 2.75 9.29 3.95
C THR A 172 2.86 10.76 3.56
N SER A 173 2.35 11.14 2.38
CA SER A 173 2.27 12.53 1.94
C SER A 173 1.00 13.22 2.45
N ALA A 174 -0.08 12.47 2.67
CA ALA A 174 -1.28 12.96 3.31
C ALA A 174 -0.97 13.26 4.79
N GLY A 175 -1.05 14.54 5.18
CA GLY A 175 -0.65 15.02 6.51
C GLY A 175 0.71 15.74 6.54
N SER A 176 1.44 15.81 5.42
CA SER A 176 2.66 16.61 5.28
C SER A 176 2.36 18.10 5.52
N GLY A 177 2.77 18.62 6.68
CA GLY A 177 2.46 19.98 7.13
C GLY A 177 1.90 20.08 8.55
N HIS A 178 1.46 18.96 9.14
CA HIS A 178 1.09 18.90 10.56
C HIS A 178 2.29 18.52 11.44
N PRO A 179 2.44 19.13 12.64
CA PRO A 179 3.50 18.78 13.58
C PRO A 179 3.30 17.35 14.09
N GLY A 180 4.26 16.47 13.79
CA GLY A 180 4.12 15.01 13.98
C GLY A 180 3.66 14.33 12.70
N SER A 181 4.38 14.56 11.59
CA SER A 181 4.02 14.09 10.24
C SER A 181 3.95 12.57 10.19
N HIS A 182 2.75 12.05 10.40
CA HIS A 182 2.45 10.65 10.24
C HIS A 182 1.60 10.44 8.99
N GLY A 183 1.80 9.31 8.31
CA GLY A 183 0.95 8.96 7.18
C GLY A 183 -0.52 8.83 7.58
N GLN A 184 -1.40 9.03 6.60
CA GLN A 184 -2.84 8.89 6.74
C GLN A 184 -3.37 7.78 5.84
N CYS A 185 -4.31 6.98 6.35
CA CYS A 185 -5.01 5.99 5.56
C CYS A 185 -5.89 6.66 4.52
N ARG A 186 -5.50 6.50 3.26
CA ARG A 186 -6.22 6.98 2.09
C ARG A 186 -6.90 5.81 1.39
N SER A 187 -8.10 6.04 0.85
CA SER A 187 -8.79 5.05 0.03
C SER A 187 -7.88 4.63 -1.13
N ASN A 188 -7.71 3.32 -1.35
CA ASN A 188 -6.86 2.80 -2.43
C ASN A 188 -7.38 3.13 -3.84
N THR A 189 -8.68 3.43 -3.94
CA THR A 189 -9.33 3.92 -5.16
C THR A 189 -9.09 5.41 -5.43
N GLY A 190 -8.50 6.13 -4.47
CA GLY A 190 -8.31 7.59 -4.55
C GLY A 190 -9.57 8.41 -4.28
N GLU A 191 -10.70 7.79 -3.92
CA GLU A 191 -11.97 8.48 -3.61
C GLU A 191 -12.62 7.95 -2.32
N CYS A 192 -13.08 8.87 -1.46
CA CYS A 192 -13.98 8.57 -0.35
C CYS A 192 -15.41 8.93 -0.78
N GLY A 193 -16.30 7.95 -0.89
CA GLY A 193 -17.69 8.23 -1.26
C GLY A 193 -18.56 7.02 -1.64
N SER A 194 -17.97 5.86 -1.93
CA SER A 194 -18.71 4.62 -2.14
C SER A 194 -18.21 3.54 -1.19
N ALA A 195 -19.13 2.68 -0.71
CA ALA A 195 -18.73 1.46 -0.01
C ALA A 195 -17.71 0.75 -0.91
N PHE A 196 -16.51 0.44 -0.40
CA PHE A 196 -15.45 -0.19 -1.18
C PHE A 196 -16.00 -1.39 -1.96
N VAL A 197 -16.05 -1.25 -3.28
CA VAL A 197 -16.41 -2.28 -4.25
C VAL A 197 -15.17 -2.48 -5.12
N CYS A 198 -14.52 -3.62 -4.98
CA CYS A 198 -13.49 -4.00 -5.95
C CYS A 198 -14.17 -4.27 -7.31
N HIS A 199 -13.54 -3.84 -8.38
CA HIS A 199 -13.93 -4.07 -9.77
C HIS A 199 -13.00 -5.08 -10.47
N GLU A 200 -11.75 -5.13 -10.04
CA GLU A 200 -10.71 -6.01 -10.58
C GLU A 200 -9.71 -6.44 -9.50
N ASP A 201 -8.88 -7.45 -9.79
CA ASP A 201 -7.94 -8.02 -8.83
C ASP A 201 -6.85 -7.03 -8.39
N SER A 202 -6.51 -6.06 -9.24
CA SER A 202 -5.61 -4.94 -8.93
C SER A 202 -6.12 -4.05 -7.80
N ASP A 203 -7.43 -4.03 -7.54
CA ASP A 203 -8.02 -3.29 -6.42
C ASP A 203 -7.75 -3.96 -5.07
N CYS A 204 -7.21 -5.18 -5.08
CA CYS A 204 -6.99 -6.02 -3.91
C CYS A 204 -5.49 -6.19 -3.61
N ALA A 205 -5.15 -6.32 -2.32
CA ALA A 205 -3.79 -6.64 -1.88
C ALA A 205 -3.26 -7.93 -2.54
N SER A 206 -1.94 -8.08 -2.65
CA SER A 206 -1.25 -9.11 -3.45
C SER A 206 -1.61 -10.59 -3.18
N ASN A 207 -2.25 -10.90 -2.05
CA ASN A 207 -2.77 -12.23 -1.68
C ASN A 207 -4.32 -12.34 -1.72
N ARG A 208 -4.99 -11.36 -2.31
CA ARG A 208 -6.44 -11.30 -2.46
C ARG A 208 -6.83 -11.13 -3.92
N VAL A 209 -8.05 -11.50 -4.22
CA VAL A 209 -8.70 -11.35 -5.53
C VAL A 209 -10.04 -10.68 -5.34
N CYS A 210 -10.48 -9.96 -6.36
CA CYS A 210 -11.74 -9.27 -6.32
C CYS A 210 -12.87 -10.25 -6.59
N ASN A 211 -13.72 -10.49 -5.59
CA ASN A 211 -14.97 -11.18 -5.83
C ASN A 211 -15.96 -10.20 -6.50
N LYS A 212 -15.96 -10.16 -7.84
CA LYS A 212 -16.81 -9.30 -8.67
C LYS A 212 -18.31 -9.43 -8.38
N ALA A 213 -18.76 -10.59 -7.89
CA ALA A 213 -20.17 -10.81 -7.52
C ALA A 213 -20.55 -10.09 -6.21
N THR A 214 -19.59 -9.86 -5.31
CA THR A 214 -19.81 -9.24 -4.00
C THR A 214 -19.15 -7.86 -3.85
N GLY A 215 -18.27 -7.48 -4.77
CA GLY A 215 -17.45 -6.27 -4.67
C GLY A 215 -16.39 -6.33 -3.57
N LYS A 216 -16.01 -7.52 -3.07
CA LYS A 216 -15.09 -7.64 -1.92
C LYS A 216 -13.80 -8.36 -2.27
N CYS A 217 -12.69 -7.87 -1.73
CA CYS A 217 -11.40 -8.57 -1.80
C CYS A 217 -11.37 -9.78 -0.86
N VAL A 218 -11.34 -10.98 -1.44
CA VAL A 218 -11.24 -12.27 -0.73
C VAL A 218 -9.86 -12.87 -0.92
N ALA A 219 -9.37 -13.68 0.03
CA ALA A 219 -8.08 -14.34 -0.14
C ALA A 219 -8.11 -15.36 -1.30
N LYS A 220 -6.97 -15.55 -1.96
CA LYS A 220 -6.82 -16.51 -3.04
C LYS A 220 -7.11 -17.92 -2.54
N CYS A 221 -7.84 -18.71 -3.31
CA CYS A 221 -8.19 -20.08 -2.93
C CYS A 221 -7.01 -21.07 -2.89
N GLN A 222 -5.85 -20.64 -3.39
CA GLN A 222 -4.58 -21.35 -3.23
C GLN A 222 -4.11 -21.34 -1.76
N ASP A 223 -4.54 -20.34 -0.98
CA ASP A 223 -4.17 -20.13 0.42
C ASP A 223 -5.22 -20.66 1.41
N ILE A 224 -6.47 -20.80 0.96
CA ILE A 224 -7.62 -21.26 1.74
C ILE A 224 -8.55 -22.07 0.83
N GLY A 225 -8.67 -23.37 1.08
CA GLY A 225 -9.48 -24.26 0.26
C GLY A 225 -10.92 -23.77 0.05
N CYS A 226 -11.49 -24.05 -1.13
CA CYS A 226 -12.84 -23.62 -1.47
C CYS A 226 -13.93 -24.35 -0.68
N ALA A 227 -15.08 -23.69 -0.51
CA ALA A 227 -16.25 -24.32 0.09
C ALA A 227 -16.69 -25.57 -0.68
N ALA A 228 -17.35 -26.51 -0.01
CA ALA A 228 -17.74 -27.78 -0.60
C ALA A 228 -18.56 -27.59 -1.89
N GLY A 229 -18.13 -28.25 -2.97
CA GLY A 229 -18.73 -28.14 -4.30
C GLY A 229 -18.20 -27.02 -5.17
N LEU A 230 -17.24 -26.21 -4.68
CA LEU A 230 -16.51 -25.21 -5.46
C LEU A 230 -15.08 -25.69 -5.71
N VAL A 231 -14.52 -25.29 -6.85
CA VAL A 231 -13.12 -25.53 -7.24
C VAL A 231 -12.33 -24.23 -7.23
N CYS A 232 -11.03 -24.34 -7.01
CA CYS A 232 -10.13 -23.21 -7.09
C CYS A 232 -9.69 -23.01 -8.55
N HIS A 233 -10.07 -21.88 -9.15
CA HIS A 233 -9.65 -21.52 -10.50
C HIS A 233 -8.20 -21.01 -10.53
N ALA A 234 -7.52 -21.08 -11.68
CA ALA A 234 -6.12 -20.67 -11.80
C ALA A 234 -5.89 -19.17 -11.51
N THR A 235 -6.96 -18.38 -11.57
CA THR A 235 -6.99 -16.97 -11.16
C THR A 235 -7.06 -16.77 -9.64
N GLY A 236 -7.07 -17.84 -8.83
CA GLY A 236 -7.21 -17.75 -7.37
C GLY A 236 -8.65 -17.57 -6.87
N HIS A 237 -9.66 -17.69 -7.75
CA HIS A 237 -11.07 -17.55 -7.41
C HIS A 237 -11.74 -18.90 -7.09
N CYS A 238 -12.58 -18.97 -6.06
CA CYS A 238 -13.47 -20.11 -5.86
C CYS A 238 -14.72 -19.98 -6.73
N GLY A 239 -15.00 -21.00 -7.54
CA GLY A 239 -16.16 -21.03 -8.43
C GLY A 239 -16.71 -22.44 -8.63
N GLN A 240 -17.82 -22.54 -9.36
CA GLN A 240 -18.31 -23.83 -9.82
C GLN A 240 -17.32 -24.40 -10.85
N ALA A 241 -17.23 -25.73 -10.92
CA ALA A 241 -16.47 -26.36 -11.99
C ALA A 241 -17.01 -25.89 -13.35
N CYS A 242 -16.14 -25.35 -14.19
CA CYS A 242 -16.52 -24.89 -15.51
C CYS A 242 -16.80 -26.10 -16.42
N SER A 243 -17.67 -25.90 -17.40
CA SER A 243 -17.97 -26.86 -18.46
C SER A 243 -17.74 -26.28 -19.86
N THR A 244 -17.73 -24.95 -19.97
CA THR A 244 -17.49 -24.18 -21.19
C THR A 244 -16.68 -22.93 -20.89
N ASP A 245 -16.02 -22.35 -21.89
CA ASP A 245 -15.28 -21.09 -21.73
C ASP A 245 -16.17 -19.93 -21.28
N ALA A 246 -17.46 -19.97 -21.60
CA ALA A 246 -18.44 -18.98 -21.16
C ALA A 246 -18.58 -18.96 -19.62
N ASP A 247 -18.45 -20.12 -18.98
CA ASP A 247 -18.48 -20.23 -17.51
C ASP A 247 -17.30 -19.49 -16.86
N CYS A 248 -16.22 -19.26 -17.63
CA CYS A 248 -15.01 -18.60 -17.15
C CYS A 248 -15.03 -17.07 -17.25
N SER A 249 -15.96 -16.51 -18.03
CA SER A 249 -16.09 -15.06 -18.22
C SER A 249 -16.32 -14.28 -16.91
N ALA A 250 -16.94 -14.93 -15.91
CA ALA A 250 -17.15 -14.35 -14.59
C ALA A 250 -15.84 -14.13 -13.79
N PHE A 251 -14.77 -14.85 -14.13
CA PHE A 251 -13.47 -14.80 -13.44
C PHE A 251 -12.42 -13.98 -14.17
N GLY A 252 -12.70 -13.53 -15.40
CA GLY A 252 -11.78 -12.75 -16.22
C GLY A 252 -11.97 -12.99 -17.71
N ASP A 253 -11.51 -12.03 -18.51
CA ASP A 253 -11.48 -12.16 -19.96
C ASP A 253 -10.32 -13.07 -20.41
N GLY A 254 -10.48 -13.75 -21.55
CA GLY A 254 -9.44 -14.61 -22.12
C GLY A 254 -9.20 -15.93 -21.37
N LEU A 255 -10.08 -16.29 -20.44
CA LEU A 255 -10.03 -17.57 -19.74
C LEU A 255 -10.75 -18.67 -20.54
N ILE A 256 -10.14 -19.84 -20.56
CA ILE A 256 -10.68 -21.08 -21.09
C ILE A 256 -11.05 -22.03 -19.95
N CYS A 257 -12.03 -22.88 -20.21
CA CYS A 257 -12.36 -23.98 -19.32
C CYS A 257 -11.57 -25.23 -19.71
N CYS A 258 -10.82 -25.82 -18.78
CA CYS A 258 -10.24 -27.14 -19.00
C CYS A 258 -11.32 -28.22 -18.95
N THR A 259 -11.84 -28.62 -20.11
CA THR A 259 -12.89 -29.64 -20.24
C THR A 259 -12.33 -31.06 -20.19
N GLY A 260 -11.01 -31.22 -20.29
CA GLY A 260 -10.32 -32.50 -20.22
C GLY A 260 -8.80 -32.34 -20.25
N PRO A 261 -8.02 -33.39 -19.95
CA PRO A 261 -6.58 -33.37 -20.13
C PRO A 261 -6.23 -33.03 -21.59
N GLY A 262 -5.41 -32.00 -21.79
CA GLY A 262 -5.00 -31.48 -23.09
C GLY A 262 -6.10 -30.77 -23.89
N GLN A 263 -7.24 -30.41 -23.28
CA GLN A 263 -8.37 -29.78 -23.97
C GLN A 263 -8.98 -28.61 -23.17
N PRO A 264 -9.32 -27.49 -23.84
CA PRO A 264 -9.04 -27.16 -25.25
C PRO A 264 -7.56 -26.78 -25.48
N SER A 265 -6.80 -26.63 -24.40
CA SER A 265 -5.38 -26.29 -24.43
C SER A 265 -4.51 -27.46 -24.00
N PRO A 266 -3.32 -27.66 -24.62
CA PRO A 266 -2.39 -28.72 -24.23
C PRO A 266 -1.91 -28.62 -22.78
N TYR A 267 -2.08 -27.45 -22.15
CA TYR A 267 -1.68 -27.20 -20.76
C TYR A 267 -2.72 -27.67 -19.72
N CYS A 268 -3.93 -28.06 -20.15
CA CYS A 268 -4.91 -28.66 -19.24
C CYS A 268 -4.43 -30.04 -18.77
N THR A 269 -4.26 -30.22 -17.47
CA THR A 269 -3.98 -31.50 -16.83
C THR A 269 -5.26 -32.17 -16.33
N SER A 270 -5.18 -33.43 -15.93
CA SER A 270 -6.28 -34.14 -15.24
C SER A 270 -6.77 -33.39 -14.00
N ASP A 271 -5.87 -32.73 -13.29
CA ASP A 271 -6.18 -32.06 -12.03
C ASP A 271 -6.80 -30.67 -12.27
N SER A 272 -6.67 -30.16 -13.49
CA SER A 272 -7.29 -28.90 -13.92
C SER A 272 -8.66 -29.07 -14.58
N VAL A 273 -9.20 -30.29 -14.68
CA VAL A 273 -10.53 -30.47 -15.30
C VAL A 273 -11.61 -29.74 -14.49
N GLY A 274 -12.37 -28.89 -15.15
CA GLY A 274 -13.36 -28.00 -14.52
C GLY A 274 -12.77 -26.69 -13.97
N VAL A 275 -11.50 -26.39 -14.26
CA VAL A 275 -10.81 -25.17 -13.81
C VAL A 275 -10.69 -24.16 -14.95
N CYS A 276 -11.11 -22.92 -14.71
CA CYS A 276 -10.86 -21.78 -15.57
C CYS A 276 -9.39 -21.34 -15.47
N ARG A 277 -8.72 -21.21 -16.62
CA ARG A 277 -7.33 -20.76 -16.75
C ARG A 277 -7.11 -19.90 -18.00
N PRO A 278 -6.03 -19.13 -18.10
CA PRO A 278 -5.65 -18.47 -19.36
C PRO A 278 -5.48 -19.48 -20.50
N SER A 279 -5.82 -19.08 -21.74
CA SER A 279 -5.73 -19.93 -22.93
C SER A 279 -4.32 -20.42 -23.27
N GLY A 280 -3.31 -19.72 -22.74
CA GLY A 280 -1.90 -20.02 -22.92
C GLY A 280 -1.24 -20.80 -21.78
N CYS A 281 0.08 -20.93 -21.91
CA CYS A 281 0.91 -21.30 -20.78
C CYS A 281 0.87 -20.19 -19.73
N VAL A 282 1.04 -20.57 -18.48
CA VAL A 282 1.09 -19.66 -17.31
C VAL A 282 2.40 -19.87 -16.57
N LEU A 283 2.88 -21.11 -16.54
CA LEU A 283 4.15 -21.48 -15.91
C LEU A 283 5.13 -21.95 -16.97
N HIS A 284 6.42 -21.65 -16.76
CA HIS A 284 7.45 -22.20 -17.63
C HIS A 284 7.38 -23.73 -17.66
N SER A 285 7.14 -24.39 -16.51
CA SER A 285 6.99 -25.85 -16.41
C SER A 285 5.98 -26.49 -17.37
N GLU A 286 4.98 -25.74 -17.84
CA GLU A 286 3.97 -26.22 -18.80
C GLU A 286 4.51 -26.32 -20.24
N CYS A 287 5.63 -25.67 -20.52
CA CYS A 287 6.29 -25.65 -21.83
C CYS A 287 7.26 -26.82 -22.02
N LEU A 288 6.72 -28.04 -21.98
CA LEU A 288 7.40 -29.27 -22.35
C LEU A 288 7.16 -29.55 -23.84
N ILE A 289 8.09 -29.18 -24.71
CA ILE A 289 7.90 -29.37 -26.15
C ILE A 289 8.17 -30.85 -26.48
N THR A 290 7.13 -31.56 -26.93
CA THR A 290 7.08 -33.02 -27.11
C THR A 290 7.98 -33.60 -28.20
N THR A 291 8.75 -32.77 -28.91
CA THR A 291 9.66 -33.22 -29.99
C THR A 291 11.07 -32.70 -29.77
N GLY A 292 11.87 -33.47 -29.03
CA GLY A 292 13.32 -33.30 -28.91
C GLY A 292 13.76 -32.43 -27.74
N SER A 293 14.08 -33.08 -26.62
CA SER A 293 15.03 -32.72 -25.54
C SER A 293 15.16 -31.27 -25.06
N SER A 294 14.26 -30.35 -25.41
CA SER A 294 14.30 -28.96 -25.01
C SER A 294 13.08 -28.59 -24.17
N LEU A 295 13.36 -28.05 -22.99
CA LEU A 295 12.38 -27.32 -22.19
C LEU A 295 12.18 -25.96 -22.87
N GLY A 296 10.94 -25.58 -23.18
CA GLY A 296 10.61 -24.21 -23.59
C GLY A 296 10.36 -23.32 -22.37
N TYR A 297 10.17 -22.02 -22.56
CA TYR A 297 9.67 -21.11 -21.54
C TYR A 297 8.30 -20.55 -21.95
N CYS A 298 7.46 -20.23 -20.98
CA CYS A 298 6.23 -19.52 -21.25
C CYS A 298 6.50 -18.01 -21.44
N ASP A 299 6.20 -17.46 -22.62
CA ASP A 299 6.17 -16.01 -22.82
C ASP A 299 4.85 -15.48 -22.24
N LYS A 300 4.90 -14.89 -21.04
CA LYS A 300 3.71 -14.43 -20.32
C LYS A 300 2.92 -13.35 -21.07
N ARG A 301 3.53 -12.64 -22.02
CA ARG A 301 2.86 -11.60 -22.82
C ARG A 301 1.96 -12.19 -23.88
N THR A 302 2.40 -13.29 -24.51
CA THR A 302 1.67 -13.96 -25.59
C THR A 302 0.93 -15.20 -25.13
N GLY A 303 1.27 -15.76 -23.96
CA GLY A 303 0.76 -17.04 -23.48
C GLY A 303 1.27 -18.24 -24.29
N GLU A 304 2.32 -18.07 -25.10
CA GLU A 304 2.85 -19.11 -25.97
C GLU A 304 4.11 -19.74 -25.37
N CYS A 305 4.26 -21.05 -25.54
CA CYS A 305 5.50 -21.73 -25.22
C CYS A 305 6.53 -21.50 -26.32
N LYS A 306 7.60 -20.80 -25.97
CA LYS A 306 8.74 -20.55 -26.85
C LYS A 306 9.91 -21.45 -26.50
N THR A 307 10.76 -21.76 -27.47
CA THR A 307 12.02 -22.48 -27.26
C THR A 307 13.07 -21.57 -26.60
N GLY A 308 13.74 -22.04 -25.54
CA GLY A 308 14.83 -21.30 -24.87
C GLY A 308 15.33 -22.00 -23.60
N CYS A 309 16.47 -21.61 -23.04
CA CYS A 309 17.05 -22.26 -21.86
C CYS A 309 16.37 -21.87 -20.53
N ARG A 310 16.36 -22.80 -19.57
CA ARG A 310 15.92 -22.54 -18.17
C ARG A 310 17.07 -22.67 -17.19
N HIS A 311 17.08 -21.85 -16.14
CA HIS A 311 17.91 -22.10 -14.97
C HIS A 311 17.32 -23.27 -14.16
N GLY A 312 18.12 -24.30 -13.88
CA GLY A 312 17.73 -25.41 -13.01
C GLY A 312 17.62 -24.94 -11.57
N SER A 313 16.55 -25.29 -10.86
CA SER A 313 16.15 -24.62 -9.61
C SER A 313 16.87 -25.08 -8.34
N GLU A 314 18.07 -25.68 -8.39
CA GLU A 314 18.64 -26.31 -7.19
C GLU A 314 20.07 -25.88 -6.81
N THR A 315 20.82 -25.19 -7.67
CA THR A 315 22.12 -24.61 -7.32
C THR A 315 22.40 -23.36 -8.14
N ALA A 316 22.69 -22.24 -7.48
CA ALA A 316 23.10 -21.01 -8.15
C ALA A 316 24.29 -21.27 -9.07
N GLY A 317 24.17 -20.93 -10.35
CA GLY A 317 25.26 -21.03 -11.34
C GLY A 317 25.26 -22.29 -12.22
N VAL A 318 24.22 -23.13 -12.19
CA VAL A 318 24.10 -24.28 -13.11
C VAL A 318 22.86 -24.14 -14.00
N VAL A 319 23.07 -23.73 -15.25
CA VAL A 319 22.10 -23.89 -16.35
C VAL A 319 22.20 -25.33 -16.84
N SER A 320 21.34 -26.21 -16.33
CA SER A 320 21.48 -27.66 -16.56
C SER A 320 20.73 -28.18 -17.79
N ASP A 321 19.82 -27.42 -18.39
CA ASP A 321 18.94 -27.94 -19.45
C ASP A 321 18.80 -26.97 -20.62
N CYS A 322 19.71 -27.11 -21.58
CA CYS A 322 19.61 -26.52 -22.91
C CYS A 322 19.48 -27.61 -23.97
N LYS A 323 18.86 -27.23 -25.09
CA LYS A 323 18.38 -28.06 -26.22
C LYS A 323 19.37 -29.09 -26.78
N SER A 324 20.66 -28.99 -26.47
CA SER A 324 21.70 -29.82 -27.07
C SER A 324 22.05 -31.09 -26.27
N GLY A 325 21.62 -31.26 -25.02
CA GLY A 325 22.01 -32.43 -24.22
C GLY A 325 23.48 -32.40 -23.76
N TYR A 326 24.09 -31.22 -23.70
CA TYR A 326 25.47 -30.99 -23.26
C TYR A 326 25.53 -30.21 -21.94
N LYS A 327 26.46 -30.62 -21.06
CA LYS A 327 26.82 -29.92 -19.82
C LYS A 327 27.59 -28.64 -20.16
N CYS A 328 27.21 -27.52 -19.52
CA CYS A 328 28.10 -26.38 -19.39
C CYS A 328 29.00 -26.63 -18.16
N GLU A 329 30.32 -26.73 -18.36
CA GLU A 329 31.28 -26.80 -17.25
C GLU A 329 31.88 -25.43 -17.01
N CYS A 330 31.64 -24.88 -15.81
CA CYS A 330 32.25 -23.65 -15.34
C CYS A 330 33.50 -24.02 -14.53
N THR A 331 34.69 -23.90 -15.14
CA THR A 331 35.96 -24.22 -14.48
C THR A 331 36.82 -22.97 -14.44
N ASN A 332 37.20 -22.50 -13.25
CA ASN A 332 38.06 -21.32 -13.04
C ASN A 332 37.55 -20.02 -13.71
N GLY A 333 36.23 -19.81 -13.76
CA GLY A 333 35.64 -18.59 -14.30
C GLY A 333 35.65 -18.50 -15.82
N THR A 334 35.97 -19.59 -16.52
CA THR A 334 35.78 -19.71 -17.98
C THR A 334 34.64 -20.68 -18.23
N VAL A 335 33.61 -20.22 -18.95
CA VAL A 335 32.49 -21.06 -19.37
C VAL A 335 32.86 -21.67 -20.73
N SER A 336 33.12 -22.97 -20.77
CA SER A 336 33.31 -23.69 -22.03
C SER A 336 31.96 -24.19 -22.53
N CYS A 337 31.26 -23.38 -23.34
CA CYS A 337 30.08 -23.82 -24.08
C CYS A 337 30.46 -24.10 -25.53
N ASP A 338 30.31 -25.34 -25.97
CA ASP A 338 30.33 -25.64 -27.41
C ASP A 338 29.03 -25.10 -28.04
N SER A 339 29.08 -23.83 -28.45
CA SER A 339 28.21 -23.13 -29.40
C SER A 339 26.67 -23.22 -29.18
N PHE A 340 26.10 -22.05 -28.84
CA PHE A 340 24.70 -21.62 -28.90
C PHE A 340 23.78 -21.93 -27.70
N ASP A 341 22.98 -20.90 -27.37
CA ASP A 341 21.78 -20.84 -26.50
C ASP A 341 21.89 -20.54 -24.99
N CYS A 342 23.09 -20.32 -24.42
CA CYS A 342 23.21 -19.80 -23.04
C CYS A 342 23.82 -18.41 -23.02
N CYS A 343 23.08 -17.39 -22.55
CA CYS A 343 23.71 -16.19 -22.02
C CYS A 343 23.95 -16.36 -20.52
N PRO A 344 25.22 -16.36 -20.05
CA PRO A 344 25.51 -16.14 -18.64
C PRO A 344 25.20 -14.69 -18.23
N ASP A 345 25.24 -14.44 -16.93
CA ASP A 345 24.91 -13.16 -16.29
C ASP A 345 25.45 -11.92 -17.03
N PRO A 346 24.64 -10.84 -17.16
CA PRO A 346 25.19 -9.53 -17.49
C PRO A 346 26.17 -9.13 -16.39
N GLY A 347 27.45 -8.94 -16.75
CA GLY A 347 28.54 -8.60 -15.81
C GLY A 347 29.65 -9.65 -15.68
N SER A 348 29.46 -10.85 -16.24
CA SER A 348 30.61 -11.68 -16.62
C SER A 348 31.28 -11.02 -17.85
N ALA A 349 32.61 -11.00 -17.91
CA ALA A 349 33.36 -10.25 -18.93
C ALA A 349 33.27 -10.85 -20.36
N GLU A 350 32.24 -11.64 -20.66
CA GLU A 350 32.09 -12.37 -21.93
C GLU A 350 30.81 -11.91 -22.67
N ASP A 351 30.97 -11.48 -23.93
CA ASP A 351 29.91 -10.98 -24.79
C ASP A 351 28.95 -12.09 -25.23
N CYS A 352 27.68 -11.99 -24.84
CA CYS A 352 26.64 -12.86 -25.38
C CYS A 352 26.08 -12.29 -26.70
N VAL A 353 26.29 -12.99 -27.81
CA VAL A 353 25.94 -12.52 -29.15
C VAL A 353 24.81 -13.39 -29.73
N CYS A 354 23.64 -12.80 -29.92
CA CYS A 354 22.43 -13.48 -30.42
C CYS A 354 22.43 -13.56 -31.96
N ASN A 355 23.14 -12.64 -32.62
CA ASN A 355 23.51 -12.73 -34.03
C ASN A 355 24.99 -12.34 -34.19
N PRO A 356 25.88 -13.26 -34.63
CA PRO A 356 27.33 -13.03 -34.71
C PRO A 356 27.73 -11.87 -35.63
N GLU A 357 26.81 -11.37 -36.47
CA GLU A 357 27.09 -10.27 -37.40
C GLU A 357 26.63 -8.88 -36.91
N VAL A 358 25.76 -8.75 -35.89
CA VAL A 358 25.06 -7.45 -35.67
C VAL A 358 24.73 -7.03 -34.22
N GLN A 359 24.45 -7.90 -33.24
CA GLN A 359 23.93 -7.43 -31.92
C GLN A 359 24.35 -8.27 -30.70
N SER A 360 24.96 -7.60 -29.72
CA SER A 360 25.24 -8.11 -28.35
C SER A 360 24.01 -7.92 -27.46
N CYS A 361 23.62 -8.96 -26.71
CA CYS A 361 22.52 -8.91 -25.74
C CYS A 361 23.00 -8.64 -24.29
N ALA A 362 24.29 -8.33 -24.10
CA ALA A 362 24.96 -8.29 -22.79
C ALA A 362 24.37 -7.30 -21.76
N GLY A 363 23.45 -6.42 -22.17
CA GLY A 363 22.84 -5.43 -21.29
C GLY A 363 21.63 -5.95 -20.51
N VAL A 364 20.70 -6.67 -21.15
CA VAL A 364 19.34 -6.84 -20.59
C VAL A 364 18.42 -7.81 -21.37
N SER A 365 18.91 -8.69 -22.25
CA SER A 365 18.00 -9.41 -23.17
C SER A 365 18.18 -10.92 -23.20
N VAL A 366 17.07 -11.66 -23.35
CA VAL A 366 17.06 -13.07 -23.76
C VAL A 366 17.15 -13.11 -25.29
N CYS A 367 17.87 -14.08 -25.84
CA CYS A 367 17.90 -14.32 -27.28
C CYS A 367 16.65 -15.15 -27.67
N ASP A 368 15.76 -14.58 -28.47
CA ASP A 368 14.56 -15.22 -29.00
C ASP A 368 14.64 -15.22 -30.53
N ASP A 369 14.80 -16.39 -31.14
CA ASP A 369 14.95 -16.58 -32.59
C ASP A 369 16.02 -15.68 -33.27
N GLY A 370 17.12 -15.41 -32.58
CA GLY A 370 18.22 -14.59 -33.11
C GLY A 370 18.02 -13.07 -32.96
N GLU A 371 16.95 -12.64 -32.28
CA GLU A 371 16.72 -11.27 -31.87
C GLU A 371 16.88 -11.11 -30.35
N CYS A 372 17.54 -10.02 -29.92
CA CYS A 372 17.62 -9.69 -28.49
C CYS A 372 16.27 -9.12 -28.03
N ILE A 373 15.48 -9.87 -27.27
CA ILE A 373 14.24 -9.39 -26.67
C ILE A 373 14.45 -8.92 -25.22
N LYS A 374 13.94 -7.74 -24.90
CA LYS A 374 14.01 -7.16 -23.55
C LYS A 374 12.89 -7.74 -22.70
N ILE A 375 13.24 -8.54 -21.69
CA ILE A 375 12.29 -9.01 -20.66
C ILE A 375 12.46 -8.10 -19.43
N PRO A 376 11.43 -7.42 -18.93
CA PRO A 376 11.55 -6.58 -17.73
C PRO A 376 12.12 -7.37 -16.55
N CYS A 377 12.99 -6.75 -15.74
CA CYS A 377 13.68 -7.44 -14.65
C CYS A 377 12.75 -8.04 -13.58
N TYR A 378 11.55 -7.48 -13.38
CA TYR A 378 10.54 -8.04 -12.48
C TYR A 378 9.86 -9.33 -12.99
N GLU A 379 9.87 -9.57 -14.31
CA GLU A 379 9.28 -10.78 -14.89
C GLU A 379 10.23 -12.00 -14.82
N ARG A 380 11.50 -11.78 -14.49
CA ARG A 380 12.56 -12.79 -14.48
C ARG A 380 12.62 -13.64 -13.20
N GLY A 381 11.77 -13.33 -12.21
CA GLY A 381 11.76 -13.99 -10.90
C GLY A 381 12.79 -13.39 -9.93
N VAL A 382 12.52 -13.55 -8.63
CA VAL A 382 13.18 -12.83 -7.51
C VAL A 382 14.70 -13.03 -7.43
N VAL A 383 15.26 -14.02 -8.13
CA VAL A 383 16.69 -14.36 -8.07
C VAL A 383 17.47 -13.84 -9.29
N ILE A 384 16.80 -13.43 -10.39
CA ILE A 384 17.44 -13.17 -11.69
C ILE A 384 16.98 -11.82 -12.26
N ALA A 385 17.00 -10.75 -11.48
CA ALA A 385 16.51 -9.47 -12.00
C ALA A 385 17.61 -8.70 -12.78
N CYS A 386 18.81 -8.58 -12.21
CA CYS A 386 19.84 -7.66 -12.70
C CYS A 386 21.27 -8.15 -12.45
N ALA A 387 22.24 -7.60 -13.21
CA ALA A 387 23.67 -7.78 -12.96
C ALA A 387 24.03 -7.49 -11.49
N ALA A 388 25.12 -8.07 -11.00
CA ALA A 388 25.63 -7.69 -9.69
C ALA A 388 25.87 -6.16 -9.66
N HIS A 389 25.40 -5.49 -8.59
CA HIS A 389 25.32 -4.02 -8.44
C HIS A 389 24.18 -3.30 -9.14
N ASN A 390 23.40 -3.98 -9.97
CA ASN A 390 22.27 -3.37 -10.63
C ASN A 390 20.96 -3.64 -9.87
N LEU A 391 20.10 -2.64 -9.84
CA LEU A 391 18.78 -2.63 -9.23
C LEU A 391 17.72 -2.70 -10.31
N CYS A 392 16.64 -3.41 -10.02
CA CYS A 392 15.47 -3.47 -10.90
C CYS A 392 14.58 -2.26 -10.64
N CYS A 393 14.45 -1.40 -11.64
CA CYS A 393 13.63 -0.20 -11.57
C CYS A 393 12.16 -0.56 -11.32
N GLY A 394 11.55 -0.03 -10.25
CA GLY A 394 10.15 -0.28 -9.89
C GLY A 394 9.87 -1.64 -9.22
N PHE A 395 10.88 -2.37 -8.76
CA PHE A 395 10.69 -3.61 -8.00
C PHE A 395 11.31 -3.56 -6.59
N PRO A 396 10.63 -4.04 -5.53
CA PRO A 396 9.29 -4.64 -5.52
C PRO A 396 8.18 -3.62 -5.83
N VAL A 397 7.13 -4.11 -6.51
CA VAL A 397 6.02 -3.34 -7.11
C VAL A 397 5.19 -2.54 -6.07
N GLY A 398 5.42 -2.76 -4.77
CA GLY A 398 4.71 -2.08 -3.69
C GLY A 398 5.44 -0.88 -3.06
N ASP A 399 6.75 -0.74 -3.24
CA ASP A 399 7.58 0.11 -2.34
C ASP A 399 8.27 1.30 -3.05
N TYR A 400 7.85 1.64 -4.28
CA TYR A 400 8.23 2.89 -4.97
C TYR A 400 9.72 3.27 -4.89
N TYR A 401 10.65 2.40 -5.26
CA TYR A 401 12.00 2.88 -5.60
C TYR A 401 11.89 3.71 -6.90
N PRO A 402 11.97 5.06 -6.85
CA PRO A 402 11.74 5.86 -8.02
C PRO A 402 12.84 5.57 -9.03
N CYS A 403 12.42 5.29 -10.25
CA CYS A 403 13.34 5.09 -11.34
C CYS A 403 14.22 6.34 -11.54
N PRO A 404 15.56 6.21 -11.58
CA PRO A 404 16.41 7.33 -11.92
C PRO A 404 15.97 7.93 -13.26
N SER A 405 16.12 9.25 -13.41
CA SER A 405 15.73 9.94 -14.64
C SER A 405 16.36 9.26 -15.86
N GLY A 406 15.51 8.78 -16.78
CA GLY A 406 15.93 8.09 -18.01
C GLY A 406 16.03 6.57 -17.91
N VAL A 407 15.74 5.98 -16.75
CA VAL A 407 15.60 4.52 -16.57
C VAL A 407 14.10 4.19 -16.59
N ALA A 408 13.68 3.26 -17.46
CA ALA A 408 12.29 2.82 -17.50
C ALA A 408 12.01 1.78 -16.40
N GLU A 409 10.75 1.70 -15.95
CA GLU A 409 10.30 0.64 -15.05
C GLU A 409 10.58 -0.74 -15.67
N GLY A 410 11.16 -1.65 -14.87
CA GLY A 410 11.63 -2.95 -15.35
C GLY A 410 13.02 -2.96 -15.96
N ASP A 411 13.76 -1.85 -15.94
CA ASP A 411 15.16 -1.80 -16.37
C ASP A 411 16.13 -2.01 -15.20
N CYS A 412 17.29 -2.58 -15.51
CA CYS A 412 18.39 -2.67 -14.57
C CYS A 412 19.23 -1.38 -14.62
N TYR A 413 19.52 -0.80 -13.47
CA TYR A 413 20.44 0.34 -13.37
C TYR A 413 21.46 0.14 -12.23
N VAL A 414 22.67 0.66 -12.38
CA VAL A 414 23.70 0.57 -11.33
C VAL A 414 23.22 1.32 -10.09
N ALA A 415 23.23 0.65 -8.93
CA ALA A 415 22.92 1.29 -7.65
C ALA A 415 23.84 2.49 -7.43
N ASP A 416 23.29 3.67 -7.18
CA ASP A 416 24.11 4.83 -6.85
C ASP A 416 24.84 4.59 -5.52
N ALA A 417 26.17 4.59 -5.58
CA ALA A 417 27.01 4.27 -4.43
C ALA A 417 26.80 5.23 -3.26
N ASN A 418 26.41 6.49 -3.52
CA ASN A 418 26.15 7.47 -2.47
C ASN A 418 24.77 7.30 -1.83
N THR A 419 23.84 6.62 -2.50
CA THR A 419 22.49 6.36 -2.02
C THR A 419 22.42 5.05 -1.24
N TRP A 420 23.06 3.99 -1.77
CA TRP A 420 22.95 2.63 -1.25
C TRP A 420 24.12 2.20 -0.35
N CYS A 421 25.23 2.92 -0.43
CA CYS A 421 26.48 2.63 0.27
C CYS A 421 27.19 3.92 0.66
N ALA A 422 26.46 4.91 1.20
CA ALA A 422 27.07 6.18 1.59
C ALA A 422 28.18 5.91 2.63
N SER A 423 29.34 6.55 2.52
CA SER A 423 30.36 6.42 3.57
C SER A 423 29.84 6.99 4.89
N CYS A 424 30.13 6.31 5.99
CA CYS A 424 29.75 6.78 7.30
C CYS A 424 30.83 6.48 8.35
N ALA A 425 30.69 7.06 9.54
CA ALA A 425 31.79 7.11 10.51
C ALA A 425 31.94 5.80 11.29
N ASP A 426 30.98 5.49 12.17
CA ASP A 426 31.13 4.46 13.19
C ASP A 426 30.22 3.26 12.89
N GLU A 427 30.81 2.06 12.89
CA GLU A 427 30.07 0.80 12.74
C GLU A 427 28.98 0.65 13.82
N GLY A 428 27.82 0.15 13.42
CA GLY A 428 26.63 -0.04 14.26
C GLY A 428 25.85 1.24 14.56
N LYS A 429 26.24 2.40 14.02
CA LYS A 429 25.45 3.64 14.14
C LYS A 429 24.38 3.75 13.06
N ALA A 430 23.27 4.37 13.42
CA ALA A 430 22.28 4.82 12.46
C ALA A 430 22.89 5.83 11.50
N CYS A 431 22.48 5.75 10.23
CA CYS A 431 22.88 6.67 9.19
C CYS A 431 21.69 6.96 8.27
N ASP A 432 21.63 8.17 7.73
CA ASP A 432 20.56 8.55 6.81
C ASP A 432 20.85 7.99 5.42
N THR A 433 19.92 7.17 4.91
CA THR A 433 19.83 6.79 3.50
C THR A 433 18.58 7.46 2.91
N PRO A 434 18.69 8.70 2.38
CA PRO A 434 17.52 9.44 1.93
C PRO A 434 16.80 8.68 0.80
N GLY A 435 15.53 8.33 1.02
CA GLY A 435 14.65 7.80 -0.03
C GLY A 435 14.81 6.31 -0.37
N VAL A 436 15.44 5.51 0.50
CA VAL A 436 15.61 4.05 0.32
C VAL A 436 15.32 3.33 1.64
N GLY A 437 14.47 2.29 1.59
CA GLY A 437 14.00 1.52 2.76
C GLY A 437 12.62 1.99 3.29
N ARG A 438 12.01 1.20 4.19
CA ARG A 438 10.68 1.46 4.78
C ARG A 438 10.67 2.57 5.85
N GLY A 439 11.42 3.66 5.64
CA GLY A 439 11.50 4.79 6.55
C GLY A 439 12.34 4.58 7.82
N ALA A 440 12.91 3.39 8.02
CA ALA A 440 13.87 3.15 9.09
C ALA A 440 15.26 3.68 8.69
N PRO A 441 16.06 4.20 9.65
CA PRO A 441 17.42 4.64 9.35
C PRO A 441 18.27 3.47 8.85
N GLY A 442 19.23 3.76 7.97
CA GLY A 442 20.25 2.80 7.58
C GLY A 442 21.19 2.49 8.74
N VAL A 443 22.03 1.46 8.59
CA VAL A 443 23.07 1.09 9.55
C VAL A 443 24.44 1.16 8.92
N CYS A 444 25.36 1.79 9.64
CA CYS A 444 26.77 1.80 9.32
C CYS A 444 27.39 0.43 9.55
N MET A 445 27.88 -0.21 8.50
CA MET A 445 28.60 -1.47 8.60
C MET A 445 29.95 -1.41 7.93
N LYS A 446 30.91 -2.13 8.50
CA LYS A 446 32.24 -2.22 7.94
C LYS A 446 32.27 -3.24 6.81
N ASP A 447 32.68 -2.80 5.63
CA ASP A 447 32.90 -3.69 4.49
C ASP A 447 34.17 -4.51 4.72
N GLN A 448 34.05 -5.83 4.61
CA GLN A 448 35.15 -6.74 4.91
C GLN A 448 36.33 -6.63 3.93
N LYS A 449 36.10 -6.08 2.73
CA LYS A 449 37.09 -6.09 1.65
C LYS A 449 38.04 -4.90 1.73
N ASP A 450 37.52 -3.71 2.00
CA ASP A 450 38.34 -2.48 2.07
C ASP A 450 38.45 -1.88 3.48
N GLY A 451 37.66 -2.39 4.44
CA GLY A 451 37.67 -1.93 5.83
C GLY A 451 37.02 -0.57 6.05
N ASN A 452 36.39 0.02 5.04
CA ASN A 452 35.60 1.25 5.18
C ASN A 452 34.23 0.94 5.75
N THR A 453 33.61 1.93 6.40
CA THR A 453 32.25 1.81 6.93
C THR A 453 31.27 2.47 5.96
N TYR A 454 30.26 1.72 5.55
CA TYR A 454 29.22 2.16 4.63
C TYR A 454 27.85 2.08 5.29
N CYS A 455 26.98 3.00 4.91
CA CYS A 455 25.60 3.06 5.33
C CYS A 455 24.78 2.12 4.44
N HIS A 456 24.28 1.04 5.04
CA HIS A 456 23.39 0.08 4.39
C HIS A 456 21.94 0.41 4.71
N PRO A 457 21.01 0.41 3.73
CA PRO A 457 19.59 0.55 4.02
C PRO A 457 19.12 -0.54 4.97
N SER A 458 18.24 -0.18 5.91
CA SER A 458 17.59 -1.16 6.77
C SER A 458 16.51 -1.92 6.00
N CYS A 459 16.30 -3.17 6.40
CA CYS A 459 15.27 -4.06 5.92
C CYS A 459 14.58 -4.72 7.13
N ASN A 460 13.37 -5.23 6.93
CA ASN A 460 12.63 -6.07 7.87
C ASN A 460 12.44 -7.49 7.34
N THR A 461 12.48 -7.64 6.02
CA THR A 461 12.29 -8.87 5.27
C THR A 461 13.23 -8.88 4.06
N THR A 462 13.41 -10.04 3.44
CA THR A 462 14.18 -10.14 2.18
C THR A 462 13.61 -9.27 1.07
N ASP A 463 12.30 -8.98 1.11
CA ASP A 463 11.61 -8.19 0.08
C ASP A 463 11.93 -6.70 0.18
N ASP A 464 12.44 -6.24 1.33
CA ASP A 464 12.82 -4.84 1.52
C ASP A 464 14.17 -4.51 0.85
N CYS A 465 14.92 -5.54 0.48
CA CYS A 465 16.19 -5.39 -0.21
C CYS A 465 16.02 -5.55 -1.72
N PRO A 466 16.93 -4.93 -2.50
CA PRO A 466 17.06 -5.26 -3.90
C PRO A 466 17.15 -6.77 -4.12
N ALA A 467 16.58 -7.27 -5.21
CA ALA A 467 16.53 -8.70 -5.52
C ALA A 467 17.88 -9.44 -5.46
N THR A 468 18.99 -8.73 -5.64
CA THR A 468 20.37 -9.28 -5.59
C THR A 468 21.04 -9.10 -4.22
N TRP A 469 20.38 -8.45 -3.28
CA TRP A 469 20.89 -8.13 -1.94
C TRP A 469 20.15 -8.98 -0.93
N GLN A 470 20.85 -9.39 0.12
CA GLN A 470 20.26 -10.17 1.19
C GLN A 470 19.98 -9.26 2.37
N CYS A 471 18.80 -9.42 2.94
CA CYS A 471 18.48 -8.82 4.21
C CYS A 471 19.17 -9.63 5.31
N ASP A 472 20.35 -9.19 5.74
CA ASP A 472 21.17 -9.93 6.70
C ASP A 472 21.12 -9.33 8.10
N TYR A 473 21.08 -10.20 9.09
CA TYR A 473 21.03 -9.84 10.51
C TYR A 473 22.43 -9.55 11.02
N ALA A 474 22.72 -8.29 11.31
CA ALA A 474 24.09 -7.89 11.59
C ALA A 474 24.54 -8.24 13.02
N TYR A 475 23.67 -8.19 14.04
CA TYR A 475 24.14 -8.36 15.42
C TYR A 475 23.16 -9.09 16.35
N VAL A 476 23.63 -10.12 17.06
CA VAL A 476 22.93 -10.68 18.22
C VAL A 476 23.10 -9.74 19.41
N GLN A 477 22.02 -9.48 20.16
CA GLN A 477 22.10 -8.73 21.40
C GLN A 477 22.99 -9.45 22.41
N ALA A 478 24.23 -8.99 22.56
CA ALA A 478 25.09 -9.49 23.61
C ALA A 478 24.58 -9.04 24.99
N CYS A 479 24.75 -9.89 26.00
CA CYS A 479 24.42 -9.56 27.38
C CYS A 479 25.54 -10.00 28.32
N GLN A 480 25.84 -9.20 29.35
CA GLN A 480 26.74 -9.62 30.43
C GLN A 480 25.94 -10.25 31.56
N ASP A 481 24.80 -9.64 31.86
CA ASP A 481 23.80 -10.10 32.81
C ASP A 481 22.37 -9.76 32.32
N GLN A 482 21.39 -10.19 33.12
CA GLN A 482 19.97 -10.06 32.81
C GLN A 482 19.53 -8.60 32.58
N SER A 483 20.21 -7.61 33.16
CA SER A 483 19.86 -6.20 33.00
C SER A 483 20.20 -5.63 31.61
N ASN A 484 21.00 -6.35 30.82
CA ASN A 484 21.28 -5.99 29.43
C ASN A 484 20.22 -6.46 28.44
N CYS A 485 19.30 -7.32 28.88
CA CYS A 485 18.14 -7.73 28.11
C CYS A 485 16.93 -6.92 28.59
N GLU A 486 16.29 -6.15 27.70
CA GLU A 486 15.04 -5.48 28.04
C GLU A 486 13.87 -6.47 27.90
N ALA A 487 12.70 -6.07 28.42
CA ALA A 487 11.48 -6.88 28.38
C ALA A 487 11.64 -8.26 29.06
N THR A 488 11.09 -9.31 28.45
CA THR A 488 10.99 -10.68 28.98
C THR A 488 12.10 -11.62 28.47
N ALA A 489 13.06 -11.13 27.67
CA ALA A 489 14.21 -11.91 27.21
C ALA A 489 15.15 -12.35 28.35
N SER A 490 15.77 -13.53 28.24
CA SER A 490 16.75 -14.05 29.23
C SER A 490 18.18 -13.98 28.70
N CYS A 491 19.12 -13.56 29.56
CA CYS A 491 20.54 -13.55 29.22
C CYS A 491 21.16 -14.95 29.39
N GLU A 492 21.48 -15.61 28.27
CA GLU A 492 21.96 -16.99 28.25
C GLU A 492 23.26 -17.15 27.46
N VAL A 493 24.02 -18.20 27.73
CA VAL A 493 25.21 -18.56 26.94
C VAL A 493 24.73 -19.15 25.62
N ILE A 494 24.95 -18.43 24.52
CA ILE A 494 24.53 -18.83 23.17
C ILE A 494 25.63 -19.56 22.40
N VAL A 495 26.90 -19.30 22.75
CA VAL A 495 28.06 -20.04 22.23
C VAL A 495 29.07 -20.22 23.35
N ARG A 496 29.50 -21.46 23.59
CA ARG A 496 30.66 -21.76 24.45
C ARG A 496 31.73 -22.46 23.63
N LYS A 497 32.98 -22.00 23.66
CA LYS A 497 34.10 -22.59 22.90
C LYS A 497 35.41 -22.49 23.65
N THR A 498 36.38 -23.34 23.34
CA THR A 498 37.74 -23.25 23.88
C THR A 498 38.63 -22.45 22.93
N ASP A 499 39.39 -21.48 23.43
CA ASP A 499 40.37 -20.74 22.64
C ASP A 499 41.70 -21.50 22.44
N ASP A 500 42.62 -20.90 21.69
CA ASP A 500 43.93 -21.49 21.38
C ASP A 500 44.80 -21.77 22.61
N ASN A 501 44.49 -21.16 23.76
CA ASN A 501 45.20 -21.36 25.03
C ASN A 501 44.52 -22.41 25.93
N GLY A 502 43.46 -23.07 25.45
CA GLY A 502 42.70 -24.02 26.25
C GLY A 502 41.73 -23.36 27.24
N GLN A 503 41.46 -22.05 27.12
CA GLN A 503 40.53 -21.35 28.00
C GLN A 503 39.12 -21.35 27.41
N VAL A 504 38.11 -21.55 28.26
CA VAL A 504 36.71 -21.50 27.85
C VAL A 504 36.28 -20.05 27.67
N GLN A 505 35.76 -19.76 26.49
CA GLN A 505 35.15 -18.49 26.10
C GLN A 505 33.64 -18.68 25.99
N GLU A 506 32.88 -17.82 26.69
CA GLU A 506 31.43 -17.79 26.64
C GLU A 506 30.96 -16.52 25.93
N ILE A 507 30.15 -16.70 24.91
CA ILE A 507 29.40 -15.62 24.27
C ILE A 507 27.97 -15.73 24.80
N LYS A 508 27.52 -14.67 25.47
CA LYS A 508 26.18 -14.57 26.02
C LYS A 508 25.32 -13.64 25.16
N GLY A 509 24.06 -14.00 24.99
CA GLY A 509 23.10 -13.18 24.27
C GLY A 509 21.70 -13.24 24.88
N CYS A 510 20.87 -12.26 24.53
CA CYS A 510 19.47 -12.22 24.95
C CYS A 510 18.65 -13.21 24.12
N THR A 511 18.11 -14.22 24.79
CA THR A 511 17.21 -15.22 24.20
C THR A 511 15.76 -14.80 24.36
N CYS A 512 14.90 -15.18 23.42
CA CYS A 512 13.52 -14.69 23.32
C CYS A 512 12.56 -15.82 22.91
N GLN A 513 11.25 -15.60 23.03
CA GLN A 513 10.22 -16.49 22.49
C GLN A 513 9.48 -15.83 21.32
N THR A 514 9.28 -14.51 21.41
CA THR A 514 8.55 -13.65 20.49
C THR A 514 9.26 -12.30 20.33
N ASP A 515 8.92 -11.55 19.28
CA ASP A 515 9.44 -10.19 19.07
C ASP A 515 9.18 -9.24 20.25
N ALA A 516 8.12 -9.48 21.02
CA ALA A 516 7.77 -8.67 22.19
C ALA A 516 8.73 -8.87 23.39
N ASP A 517 9.49 -9.96 23.39
CA ASP A 517 10.51 -10.22 24.40
C ASP A 517 11.80 -9.43 24.14
N CYS A 518 11.97 -8.89 22.93
CA CYS A 518 13.16 -8.15 22.54
C CYS A 518 12.97 -6.63 22.72
N PRO A 519 14.05 -5.87 22.93
CA PRO A 519 13.98 -4.42 23.09
C PRO A 519 13.31 -3.77 21.89
N THR A 520 12.40 -2.82 22.15
CA THR A 520 11.68 -2.12 21.08
C THR A 520 12.61 -1.29 20.22
N ASP A 521 13.71 -0.81 20.79
CA ASP A 521 14.68 0.00 20.09
C ASP A 521 16.05 0.03 20.82
N ILE A 522 17.13 -0.32 20.13
CA ILE A 522 18.49 0.08 20.52
C ILE A 522 19.08 0.98 19.42
N ASN A 523 19.22 2.27 19.69
CA ASN A 523 19.81 3.28 18.78
C ASN A 523 19.08 3.50 17.44
N GLY A 524 17.75 3.37 17.41
CA GLY A 524 16.90 3.45 16.22
C GLY A 524 16.65 2.11 15.52
N PHE A 525 17.06 0.98 16.11
CA PHE A 525 16.95 -0.35 15.51
C PHE A 525 15.99 -1.25 16.30
N ARG A 526 14.95 -1.72 15.60
CA ARG A 526 14.01 -2.72 16.13
C ARG A 526 14.73 -4.06 16.29
N ALA A 527 14.60 -4.65 17.47
CA ALA A 527 14.98 -6.05 17.70
C ALA A 527 13.88 -6.99 17.21
N VAL A 528 14.27 -8.14 16.68
CA VAL A 528 13.34 -9.23 16.34
C VAL A 528 13.85 -10.55 16.89
N CYS A 529 12.91 -11.44 17.20
CA CYS A 529 13.19 -12.72 17.79
C CYS A 529 13.39 -13.78 16.71
N GLU A 530 14.64 -14.16 16.48
CA GLU A 530 15.04 -15.00 15.34
C GLU A 530 15.60 -16.34 15.77
N ASP A 531 15.38 -17.35 14.93
CA ASP A 531 15.93 -18.68 15.14
C ASP A 531 17.47 -18.64 15.14
N PHE A 532 18.07 -19.39 16.05
CA PHE A 532 19.51 -19.46 16.26
C PHE A 532 19.90 -20.84 16.79
N THR A 533 21.07 -21.33 16.41
CA THR A 533 21.61 -22.59 16.94
C THR A 533 22.54 -22.26 18.10
N ILE A 534 22.12 -22.62 19.31
CA ILE A 534 22.93 -22.46 20.52
C ILE A 534 23.84 -23.68 20.64
N CYS A 535 25.15 -23.47 20.79
CA CYS A 535 26.14 -24.55 20.76
C CYS A 535 27.18 -24.46 21.88
N ASP A 536 27.47 -25.61 22.51
CA ASP A 536 28.61 -25.82 23.39
C ASP A 536 29.68 -26.68 22.66
N TYR A 537 30.73 -26.01 22.18
CA TYR A 537 31.87 -26.63 21.51
C TYR A 537 32.93 -27.16 22.49
N THR A 538 32.71 -27.07 23.80
CA THR A 538 33.64 -27.59 24.83
C THR A 538 33.40 -29.05 25.16
N VAL A 539 32.31 -29.64 24.66
CA VAL A 539 31.92 -31.04 24.83
C VAL A 539 32.04 -31.81 23.51
N ASP A 540 32.26 -33.13 23.60
CA ASP A 540 32.35 -34.04 22.46
C ASP A 540 31.36 -35.21 22.65
N PRO A 541 30.33 -35.37 21.79
CA PRO A 541 30.04 -34.54 20.61
C PRO A 541 29.60 -33.11 20.98
N VAL A 542 29.80 -32.18 20.04
CA VAL A 542 29.32 -30.78 20.19
C VAL A 542 27.82 -30.81 20.49
N ASP A 543 27.42 -30.14 21.57
CA ASP A 543 26.02 -30.06 21.97
C ASP A 543 25.41 -28.79 21.38
N CYS A 544 24.58 -28.96 20.36
CA CYS A 544 23.86 -27.87 19.72
C CYS A 544 22.35 -28.11 19.80
N HIS A 545 21.59 -27.10 20.19
CA HIS A 545 20.14 -27.14 20.19
C HIS A 545 19.55 -25.88 19.54
N PRO A 546 18.36 -25.99 18.93
CA PRO A 546 17.65 -24.81 18.44
C PRO A 546 17.28 -23.91 19.62
N GLY A 547 17.37 -22.61 19.40
CA GLY A 547 16.94 -21.56 20.30
C GLY A 547 16.53 -20.33 19.49
N LYS A 548 16.18 -19.25 20.19
CA LYS A 548 15.94 -17.96 19.55
C LYS A 548 16.67 -16.87 20.30
N VAL A 549 17.18 -15.89 19.57
CA VAL A 549 17.90 -14.74 20.13
C VAL A 549 17.36 -13.44 19.58
N CYS A 550 17.42 -12.38 20.39
CA CYS A 550 17.14 -11.04 19.93
C CYS A 550 18.27 -10.60 19.00
N LYS A 551 17.93 -10.36 17.74
CA LYS A 551 18.85 -9.81 16.74
C LYS A 551 18.47 -8.38 16.41
N PHE A 552 19.48 -7.54 16.24
CA PHE A 552 19.38 -6.16 15.80
C PHE A 552 19.95 -6.01 14.39
N ALA A 553 19.33 -5.08 13.67
CA ALA A 553 19.64 -4.67 12.32
C ALA A 553 19.53 -5.80 11.30
N LYS A 554 18.54 -5.65 10.43
CA LYS A 554 18.47 -6.29 9.14
C LYS A 554 18.92 -5.21 8.16
N ALA A 555 20.12 -5.32 7.62
CA ALA A 555 20.64 -4.39 6.63
C ALA A 555 20.62 -5.06 5.26
N CYS A 556 20.33 -4.31 4.21
CA CYS A 556 20.49 -4.82 2.87
C CYS A 556 21.99 -4.93 2.57
N LEU A 557 22.48 -6.17 2.51
CA LEU A 557 23.85 -6.48 2.17
C LEU A 557 23.95 -6.91 0.72
N SER A 558 24.77 -6.16 -0.02
CA SER A 558 25.32 -6.60 -1.29
C SER A 558 26.18 -7.85 -1.05
N GLN A 559 25.92 -8.94 -1.77
CA GLN A 559 26.71 -10.19 -1.68
C GLN A 559 28.21 -10.00 -1.96
N ILE A 560 28.57 -8.92 -2.64
CA ILE A 560 29.94 -8.59 -3.06
C ILE A 560 30.48 -7.34 -2.37
N GLY A 561 29.75 -6.80 -1.39
CA GLY A 561 30.13 -5.64 -0.60
C GLY A 561 29.80 -4.30 -1.25
N CYS A 562 29.82 -3.26 -0.42
CA CYS A 562 29.70 -1.85 -0.83
C CYS A 562 31.00 -1.34 -1.47
N SER A 563 32.15 -1.89 -1.09
CA SER A 563 33.46 -1.52 -1.66
C SER A 563 33.52 -1.68 -3.18
N ALA A 564 32.81 -2.66 -3.74
CA ALA A 564 32.74 -2.87 -5.19
C ALA A 564 31.88 -1.82 -5.93
N LEU A 565 30.89 -1.20 -5.27
CA LEU A 565 30.16 -0.05 -5.81
C LEU A 565 31.01 1.22 -5.87
N HIS A 566 31.95 1.37 -4.93
CA HIS A 566 32.88 2.51 -4.91
C HIS A 566 34.12 2.31 -5.79
N GLY A 567 34.44 1.05 -6.13
CA GLY A 567 35.61 0.67 -6.93
C GLY A 567 35.40 0.66 -8.44
N THR A 568 34.16 0.78 -8.92
CA THR A 568 33.80 0.84 -10.35
C THR A 568 33.93 2.27 -10.86
N LYS A 569 35.13 2.68 -11.25
CA LYS A 569 35.38 3.89 -12.05
C LYS A 569 36.05 3.58 -13.36
#